data_AF-A0A9P5PE11-F1
#
_entry.id   AF-A0A9P5PE11-F1
#
_cell.length_a   1.000
_cell.length_b   1.000
_cell.length_c   1.000
_cell.angle_alpha   90.00
_cell.angle_beta   90.00
_cell.angle_gamma   90.00
#
_symmetry.space_group_name_H-M   'P 1'
#
loop_
_entity.id
_entity.type
_entity.pdbx_description
1 polymer ?
#
loop_
_entity_poly.entity_id
_entity_poly.type
_entity_poly.pdbx_seq_one_letter_code
_entity_poly.pdbx_strand_id
1 'polypeptide(L)'
;LHRSSALGGGSRSVVQIAKEIFNSSFRHLNKNQKKQVYDSQDSEQTWRNNHRCMNCRSTSCLQVSVDVTPTGRILPCSECQKVLSSKHFRSVLNHKAVNPENYKHVNERFRNTLLAHQWAEAKGLKELIESAVRLCILINEDSIYTRFAQGAIAGKYDDCGVFLGLLDAMVKKQDKEERGVGMQNFQYRPDWDQFMHIAS
;
A
#
# COMPACT_ATOMS: atom_id res chain seq x y z
N LEU A 1 4.95 11.91 -2.49
CA LEU A 1 4.32 10.81 -3.25
C LEU A 1 3.69 9.72 -2.40
N HIS A 2 3.87 9.71 -1.07
CA HIS A 2 3.19 8.76 -0.17
C HIS A 2 1.65 8.77 -0.21
N ARG A 3 1.04 9.86 -0.70
CA ARG A 3 -0.42 10.07 -0.68
C ARG A 3 -1.16 9.54 -1.91
N SER A 4 -0.45 9.22 -2.99
CA SER A 4 -1.07 8.77 -4.24
C SER A 4 -0.26 7.62 -4.81
N SER A 5 -0.93 6.53 -5.12
CA SER A 5 -0.36 5.35 -5.77
C SER A 5 -0.43 5.42 -7.30
N ALA A 6 -0.98 6.49 -7.87
CA ALA A 6 -1.01 6.70 -9.31
C ALA A 6 0.43 6.82 -9.86
N LEU A 7 0.66 6.23 -11.03
CA LEU A 7 1.97 6.23 -11.71
C LEU A 7 2.28 7.55 -12.44
N GLY A 8 1.30 8.44 -12.56
CA GLY A 8 1.45 9.73 -13.21
C GLY A 8 0.09 10.39 -13.46
N GLY A 9 0.03 11.33 -14.41
CA GLY A 9 -1.22 12.01 -14.73
C GLY A 9 -1.09 13.05 -15.84
N GLY A 10 -2.13 13.87 -15.97
CA GLY A 10 -2.21 14.95 -16.97
C GLY A 10 -2.74 14.52 -18.32
N SER A 11 -3.24 13.29 -18.42
CA SER A 11 -3.98 12.78 -19.55
C SER A 11 -5.45 13.20 -19.51
N ARG A 12 -6.14 13.01 -20.63
CA ARG A 12 -7.57 13.26 -20.76
C ARG A 12 -8.38 12.27 -19.92
N SER A 13 -9.63 12.63 -19.64
CA SER A 13 -10.52 11.77 -18.86
C SER A 13 -10.90 10.49 -19.62
N VAL A 14 -11.13 9.39 -18.91
CA VAL A 14 -11.57 8.12 -19.51
C VAL A 14 -12.91 8.25 -20.24
N VAL A 15 -13.77 9.18 -19.82
CA VAL A 15 -15.06 9.46 -20.46
C VAL A 15 -14.83 10.11 -21.83
N GLN A 16 -13.90 11.06 -21.91
CA GLN A 16 -13.55 11.69 -23.17
C GLN A 16 -12.91 10.70 -24.14
N ILE A 17 -11.92 9.93 -23.67
CA ILE A 17 -11.24 8.92 -24.49
C ILE A 17 -12.23 7.86 -25.00
N ALA A 18 -13.14 7.37 -24.14
CA ALA A 18 -14.18 6.42 -24.54
C ALA A 18 -15.10 6.97 -25.64
N LYS A 19 -15.49 8.25 -25.52
CA LYS A 19 -16.35 8.91 -26.50
C LYS A 19 -15.63 9.07 -27.84
N GLU A 20 -14.35 9.42 -27.84
CA GLU A 20 -13.59 9.63 -29.07
C GLU A 20 -13.26 8.33 -29.80
N ILE A 21 -12.84 7.28 -29.07
CA ILE A 21 -12.39 6.01 -29.67
C ILE A 21 -13.57 5.10 -30.04
N PHE A 22 -14.59 5.02 -29.19
CA PHE A 22 -15.69 4.05 -29.33
C PHE A 22 -17.06 4.67 -29.54
N ASN A 23 -17.14 6.01 -29.62
CA ASN A 23 -18.41 6.75 -29.70
C ASN A 23 -19.43 6.32 -28.62
N SER A 24 -18.95 5.98 -27.42
CA SER A 24 -19.78 5.43 -26.35
C SER A 24 -19.34 5.91 -24.97
N SER A 25 -20.26 5.84 -23.99
CA SER A 25 -19.93 6.12 -22.60
C SER A 25 -19.03 5.03 -22.03
N PHE A 26 -18.01 5.41 -21.25
CA PHE A 26 -17.09 4.48 -20.61
C PHE A 26 -17.82 3.36 -19.82
N ARG A 27 -18.98 3.67 -19.22
CA ARG A 27 -19.77 2.68 -18.48
C ARG A 27 -20.21 1.50 -19.34
N HIS A 28 -20.60 1.75 -20.59
CA HIS A 28 -21.15 0.76 -21.53
C HIS A 28 -20.08 -0.04 -22.27
N LEU A 29 -18.80 0.33 -22.12
CA LEU A 29 -17.71 -0.42 -22.72
C LEU A 29 -17.52 -1.80 -22.06
N ASN A 30 -17.18 -2.79 -22.88
CA ASN A 30 -16.77 -4.10 -22.39
C ASN A 30 -15.37 -4.05 -21.76
N LYS A 31 -14.92 -5.15 -21.14
CA LYS A 31 -13.63 -5.22 -20.43
C LYS A 31 -12.43 -4.86 -21.33
N ASN A 32 -12.42 -5.35 -22.57
CA ASN A 32 -11.31 -5.11 -23.50
C ASN A 32 -11.27 -3.65 -23.97
N GLN A 33 -12.42 -3.06 -24.27
CA GLN A 33 -12.53 -1.65 -24.63
C GLN A 33 -12.12 -0.74 -23.48
N LYS A 34 -12.55 -1.05 -22.24
CA LYS A 34 -12.12 -0.30 -21.04
C LYS A 34 -10.61 -0.37 -20.85
N LYS A 35 -10.00 -1.54 -21.10
CA LYS A 35 -8.54 -1.70 -21.09
C LYS A 35 -7.87 -0.78 -22.11
N GLN A 36 -8.36 -0.75 -23.35
CA GLN A 36 -7.80 0.13 -24.38
C GLN A 36 -7.92 1.62 -24.00
N VAL A 37 -9.04 2.05 -23.43
CA VAL A 37 -9.18 3.42 -22.90
C VAL A 37 -8.15 3.72 -21.81
N TYR A 38 -7.90 2.79 -20.90
CA TYR A 38 -6.87 2.96 -19.87
C TYR A 38 -5.46 2.99 -20.46
N ASP A 39 -5.14 2.11 -21.41
CA ASP A 39 -3.85 2.09 -22.09
C ASP A 39 -3.60 3.43 -22.83
N SER A 40 -4.63 3.99 -23.48
CA SER A 40 -4.56 5.34 -24.07
C SER A 40 -4.37 6.43 -23.01
N GLN A 41 -5.15 6.40 -21.92
CA GLN A 41 -5.01 7.37 -20.83
C GLN A 41 -3.60 7.35 -20.23
N ASP A 42 -3.01 6.16 -20.09
CA ASP A 42 -1.67 6.00 -19.53
C ASP A 42 -0.58 6.46 -20.51
N SER A 43 -0.80 6.29 -21.81
CA SER A 43 0.10 6.78 -22.87
C SER A 43 0.08 8.30 -22.99
N GLU A 44 -1.06 8.93 -22.74
CA GLU A 44 -1.27 10.39 -22.81
C GLU A 44 -0.80 11.15 -21.56
N GLN A 45 -0.25 10.47 -20.55
CA GLN A 45 0.21 11.15 -19.34
C GLN A 45 1.35 12.13 -19.67
N THR A 46 1.29 13.32 -19.07
CA THR A 46 2.29 14.37 -19.26
C THR A 46 3.36 14.38 -18.17
N TRP A 47 3.12 13.65 -17.07
CA TRP A 47 4.12 13.40 -16.04
C TRP A 47 4.02 11.99 -15.48
N ARG A 48 5.14 11.51 -14.92
CA ARG A 48 5.25 10.25 -14.19
C ARG A 48 5.70 10.49 -12.76
N ASN A 49 5.13 9.71 -11.85
CA ASN A 49 5.51 9.65 -10.44
C ASN A 49 6.55 8.54 -10.26
N ASN A 50 7.75 8.92 -9.84
CA ASN A 50 8.78 7.98 -9.42
C ASN A 50 8.72 7.81 -7.89
N HIS A 51 8.03 6.75 -7.47
CA HIS A 51 7.88 6.40 -6.05
C HIS A 51 9.19 5.97 -5.39
N ARG A 52 10.14 5.41 -6.15
CA ARG A 52 11.45 5.01 -5.61
C ARG A 52 12.30 6.22 -5.21
N CYS A 53 12.34 7.24 -6.05
CA CYS A 53 13.15 8.44 -5.82
C CYS A 53 12.33 9.61 -5.26
N MET A 54 11.06 9.38 -4.92
CA MET A 54 10.13 10.35 -4.34
C MET A 54 10.02 11.66 -5.14
N ASN A 55 10.06 11.58 -6.48
CA ASN A 55 9.97 12.73 -7.36
C ASN A 55 8.99 12.52 -8.53
N CYS A 56 8.59 13.62 -9.16
CA CYS A 56 7.75 13.64 -10.35
C CYS A 56 8.54 14.23 -11.51
N ARG A 57 8.39 13.66 -12.72
CA ARG A 57 9.09 14.11 -13.93
C ARG A 57 8.13 14.20 -15.10
N SER A 58 8.37 15.14 -16.02
CA SER A 58 7.69 15.17 -17.32
C SER A 58 7.97 13.89 -18.10
N THR A 59 7.00 13.41 -18.89
CA THR A 59 7.24 12.33 -19.86
C THR A 59 8.20 12.75 -20.96
N SER A 60 8.33 14.06 -21.21
CA SER A 60 9.33 14.66 -22.11
C SER A 60 10.56 15.19 -21.36
N CYS A 61 10.86 14.66 -20.17
CA CYS A 61 12.01 15.11 -19.39
C CYS A 61 13.32 15.01 -20.19
N LEU A 62 14.02 16.13 -20.33
CA LEU A 62 15.30 16.20 -21.06
C LEU A 62 16.46 15.48 -20.35
N GLN A 63 16.28 15.08 -19.08
CA GLN A 63 17.30 14.47 -18.22
C GLN A 63 18.55 15.33 -17.96
N VAL A 64 18.60 16.55 -18.50
CA VAL A 64 19.66 17.52 -18.25
C VAL A 64 19.16 18.58 -17.28
N SER A 65 19.95 18.87 -16.25
CA SER A 65 19.67 19.99 -15.37
C SER A 65 20.28 21.24 -15.99
N VAL A 66 19.45 22.26 -16.21
CA VAL A 66 19.88 23.46 -16.94
C VAL A 66 20.47 24.51 -16.02
N ASP A 67 20.04 24.54 -14.76
CA ASP A 67 20.37 25.62 -13.83
C ASP A 67 20.57 25.11 -12.40
N VAL A 68 21.32 25.90 -11.62
CA VAL A 68 21.54 25.67 -10.20
C VAL A 68 21.18 26.96 -9.46
N THR A 69 20.37 26.85 -8.41
CA THR A 69 20.04 27.98 -7.54
C THR A 69 21.29 28.48 -6.79
N PRO A 70 21.29 29.72 -6.26
CA PRO A 70 22.40 30.22 -5.44
C PRO A 70 22.72 29.34 -4.23
N THR A 71 21.75 28.57 -3.73
CA THR A 71 21.92 27.62 -2.62
C THR A 71 22.45 26.25 -3.07
N GLY A 72 22.93 26.11 -4.32
CA GLY A 72 23.46 24.86 -4.86
C GLY A 72 22.40 23.82 -5.25
N ARG A 73 21.10 24.14 -5.14
CA ARG A 73 20.04 23.21 -5.55
C ARG A 73 19.91 23.18 -7.07
N ILE A 74 20.08 22.00 -7.63
CA ILE A 74 19.88 21.72 -9.06
C ILE A 74 18.40 21.91 -9.42
N LEU A 75 18.12 22.71 -10.44
CA LEU A 75 16.77 22.96 -10.93
C LEU A 75 16.33 21.87 -11.93
N PRO A 76 15.04 21.52 -11.95
CA PRO A 76 14.51 20.63 -12.97
C PRO A 76 14.69 21.21 -14.37
N CYS A 77 14.77 20.34 -15.38
CA CYS A 77 14.76 20.77 -16.77
C CYS A 77 13.48 21.54 -17.12
N SER A 78 13.51 22.33 -18.20
CA SER A 78 12.39 23.15 -18.68
C SER A 78 11.07 22.36 -18.81
N GLU A 79 11.12 21.13 -19.35
CA GLU A 79 9.93 20.27 -19.47
C GLU A 79 9.35 19.85 -18.11
N CYS A 80 10.19 19.58 -17.11
CA CYS A 80 9.72 19.29 -15.76
C CYS A 80 9.20 20.55 -15.05
N GLN A 81 9.78 21.72 -15.34
CA GLN A 81 9.25 23.00 -14.85
C GLN A 81 7.86 23.30 -15.42
N LYS A 82 7.60 22.99 -16.69
CA LYS A 82 6.25 23.11 -17.29
C LYS A 82 5.20 22.29 -16.55
N VAL A 83 5.55 21.08 -16.09
CA VAL A 83 4.66 20.25 -15.25
C VAL A 83 4.35 20.97 -13.93
N LEU A 84 5.34 21.54 -13.27
CA LEU A 84 5.14 22.28 -12.01
C LEU A 84 4.20 23.49 -12.21
N SER A 85 4.30 24.16 -13.35
CA SER A 85 3.47 25.30 -13.72
C SER A 85 2.06 24.91 -14.21
N SER A 86 1.81 23.63 -14.51
CA SER A 86 0.52 23.15 -15.02
C SER A 86 -0.59 23.29 -13.98
N LYS A 87 -1.72 23.90 -14.39
CA LYS A 87 -2.91 24.03 -13.54
C LYS A 87 -3.43 22.67 -13.06
N HIS A 88 -3.43 21.66 -13.94
CA HIS A 88 -3.87 20.30 -13.59
C HIS A 88 -2.96 19.67 -12.53
N PHE A 89 -1.65 19.80 -12.70
CA PHE A 89 -0.69 19.26 -11.74
C PHE A 89 -0.84 19.94 -10.36
N ARG A 90 -0.94 21.27 -10.34
CA ARG A 90 -1.15 22.04 -9.10
C ARG A 90 -2.47 21.68 -8.41
N SER A 91 -3.54 21.44 -9.17
CA SER A 91 -4.82 20.96 -8.63
C SER A 91 -4.66 19.60 -7.93
N VAL A 92 -3.95 18.66 -8.56
CA VAL A 92 -3.67 17.34 -7.97
C VAL A 92 -2.83 17.44 -6.70
N LEU A 93 -1.83 18.34 -6.65
CA LEU A 93 -1.00 18.54 -5.45
C LEU A 93 -1.80 19.04 -4.24
N ASN A 94 -2.85 19.82 -4.50
CA ASN A 94 -3.75 20.38 -3.49
C ASN A 94 -4.85 19.39 -3.04
N HIS A 95 -4.96 18.21 -3.68
CA HIS A 95 -5.91 17.20 -3.27
C HIS A 95 -5.54 16.64 -1.89
N LYS A 96 -6.53 16.57 -0.98
CA LYS A 96 -6.34 16.00 0.36
C LYS A 96 -6.05 14.50 0.27
N ALA A 97 -5.23 14.00 1.20
CA ALA A 97 -5.04 12.56 1.35
C ALA A 97 -6.38 11.90 1.71
N VAL A 98 -6.60 10.69 1.19
CA VAL A 98 -7.77 9.89 1.57
C VAL A 98 -7.57 9.42 3.02
N ASN A 99 -8.62 9.50 3.85
CA ASN A 99 -8.61 8.91 5.19
C ASN A 99 -8.39 7.39 5.05
N PRO A 100 -7.49 6.75 5.83
CA PRO A 100 -7.33 5.29 5.90
C PRO A 100 -8.62 4.48 5.79
N GLU A 101 -9.68 4.88 6.49
CA GLU A 101 -10.99 4.18 6.48
C GLU A 101 -11.67 4.14 5.10
N ASN A 102 -11.36 5.13 4.25
CA ASN A 102 -11.93 5.29 2.93
C ASN A 102 -11.06 4.66 1.83
N TYR A 103 -9.88 4.09 2.15
CA TYR A 103 -9.03 3.44 1.15
C TYR A 103 -9.74 2.28 0.45
N LYS A 104 -10.69 1.61 1.12
CA LYS A 104 -11.55 0.55 0.54
C LYS A 104 -12.40 1.02 -0.64
N HIS A 105 -12.57 2.34 -0.82
CA HIS A 105 -13.32 2.94 -1.93
C HIS A 105 -12.43 3.47 -3.06
N VAL A 106 -11.10 3.49 -2.87
CA VAL A 106 -10.16 3.91 -3.92
C VAL A 106 -10.26 2.93 -5.08
N ASN A 107 -10.39 3.41 -6.33
CA ASN A 107 -10.49 2.52 -7.48
C ASN A 107 -9.32 1.51 -7.53
N GLU A 108 -9.63 0.23 -7.71
CA GLU A 108 -8.64 -0.86 -7.74
C GLU A 108 -7.49 -0.61 -8.72
N ARG A 109 -7.74 0.08 -9.85
CA ARG A 109 -6.69 0.42 -10.82
C ARG A 109 -5.54 1.24 -10.25
N PHE A 110 -5.82 2.01 -9.20
CA PHE A 110 -4.82 2.81 -8.52
C PHE A 110 -4.19 2.06 -7.36
N ARG A 111 -4.66 0.86 -7.00
CA ARG A 111 -4.03 0.01 -5.99
C ARG A 111 -3.01 -0.87 -6.70
N ASN A 112 -1.72 -0.65 -6.44
CA ASN A 112 -0.70 -1.53 -7.00
C ASN A 112 -0.61 -2.81 -6.16
N THR A 113 -1.44 -3.79 -6.49
CA THR A 113 -1.55 -5.06 -5.76
C THR A 113 -0.28 -5.89 -5.84
N LEU A 114 0.42 -5.87 -6.98
CA LEU A 114 1.70 -6.57 -7.15
C LEU A 114 2.77 -6.02 -6.19
N LEU A 115 2.95 -4.69 -6.15
CA LEU A 115 3.91 -4.08 -5.22
C LEU A 115 3.52 -4.35 -3.75
N ALA A 116 2.23 -4.32 -3.43
CA ALA A 116 1.76 -4.67 -2.09
C ALA A 116 2.08 -6.13 -1.74
N HIS A 117 1.91 -7.06 -2.68
CA HIS A 117 2.24 -8.48 -2.51
C HIS A 117 3.73 -8.73 -2.34
N GLN A 118 4.57 -8.12 -3.18
CA GLN A 118 6.03 -8.20 -3.06
C GLN A 118 6.54 -7.61 -1.74
N TRP A 119 5.96 -6.48 -1.31
CA TRP A 119 6.29 -5.88 -0.02
C TRP A 119 5.86 -6.77 1.15
N ALA A 120 4.67 -7.37 1.08
CA ALA A 120 4.17 -8.31 2.08
C ALA A 120 5.09 -9.53 2.21
N GLU A 121 5.49 -10.12 1.08
CA GLU A 121 6.40 -11.25 1.02
C GLU A 121 7.78 -10.89 1.62
N ALA A 122 8.34 -9.73 1.24
CA ALA A 122 9.60 -9.24 1.81
C ALA A 122 9.55 -8.96 3.32
N LYS A 123 8.35 -8.85 3.90
CA LYS A 123 8.12 -8.66 5.34
C LYS A 123 7.64 -9.92 6.07
N GLY A 124 7.52 -11.05 5.37
CA GLY A 124 6.98 -12.28 5.95
C GLY A 124 5.50 -12.16 6.34
N LEU A 125 4.75 -11.29 5.66
CA LEU A 125 3.33 -11.01 5.91
C LEU A 125 2.40 -11.60 4.85
N LYS A 126 2.95 -12.32 3.87
CA LYS A 126 2.21 -12.82 2.71
C LYS A 126 1.05 -13.70 3.14
N GLU A 127 1.29 -14.70 3.97
CA GLU A 127 0.30 -15.66 4.45
C GLU A 127 -0.79 -14.97 5.29
N LEU A 128 -0.41 -13.98 6.11
CA LEU A 128 -1.35 -13.18 6.89
C LEU A 128 -2.26 -12.33 5.99
N ILE A 129 -1.70 -11.70 4.96
CA ILE A 129 -2.45 -10.87 4.02
C ILE A 129 -3.33 -11.73 3.10
N GLU A 130 -2.81 -12.83 2.57
CA GLU A 130 -3.56 -13.75 1.72
C GLU A 130 -4.71 -14.41 2.48
N SER A 131 -4.51 -14.79 3.75
CA SER A 131 -5.60 -15.30 4.60
C SER A 131 -6.68 -14.25 4.85
N ALA A 132 -6.29 -12.99 5.11
CA ALA A 132 -7.23 -11.88 5.26
C ALA A 132 -8.04 -11.64 3.96
N VAL A 133 -7.36 -11.58 2.82
CA VAL A 133 -8.00 -11.36 1.51
C VAL A 133 -8.94 -12.50 1.15
N ARG A 134 -8.53 -13.75 1.35
CA ARG A 134 -9.33 -14.94 1.03
C ARG A 134 -10.62 -14.99 1.85
N LEU A 135 -10.57 -14.69 3.14
CA LEU A 135 -11.75 -14.72 4.01
C LEU A 135 -12.70 -13.54 3.74
N CYS A 136 -12.17 -12.34 3.50
CA CYS A 136 -12.98 -11.20 3.08
C CYS A 136 -13.75 -11.46 1.77
N ILE A 137 -13.13 -12.15 0.80
CA ILE A 137 -13.75 -12.43 -0.51
C ILE A 137 -14.77 -13.57 -0.42
N LEU A 138 -14.49 -14.63 0.33
CA LEU A 138 -15.31 -15.85 0.33
C LEU A 138 -16.50 -15.80 1.30
N ILE A 139 -16.31 -15.19 2.47
CA ILE A 139 -17.31 -15.25 3.56
C ILE A 139 -17.65 -13.88 4.15
N ASN A 140 -17.05 -12.79 3.64
CA ASN A 140 -17.24 -11.43 4.15
C ASN A 140 -16.95 -11.28 5.66
N GLU A 141 -16.02 -12.09 6.16
CA GLU A 141 -15.53 -12.03 7.55
C GLU A 141 -14.02 -11.78 7.57
N ASP A 142 -13.58 -10.97 8.53
CA ASP A 142 -12.16 -10.78 8.81
C ASP A 142 -11.57 -12.02 9.50
N SER A 143 -10.41 -12.46 9.04
CA SER A 143 -9.62 -13.52 9.69
C SER A 143 -9.43 -13.24 11.18
N ILE A 144 -9.65 -14.24 12.04
CA ILE A 144 -9.37 -14.14 13.48
C ILE A 144 -7.92 -13.73 13.73
N TYR A 145 -6.98 -14.20 12.91
CA TYR A 145 -5.56 -13.85 13.00
C TYR A 145 -5.32 -12.37 12.71
N THR A 146 -6.01 -11.80 11.72
CA THR A 146 -5.92 -10.38 11.39
C THR A 146 -6.54 -9.52 12.48
N ARG A 147 -7.71 -9.89 13.00
CA ARG A 147 -8.38 -9.19 14.10
C ARG A 147 -7.55 -9.23 15.38
N PHE A 148 -6.99 -10.39 15.70
CA PHE A 148 -6.10 -10.56 16.84
C PHE A 148 -4.85 -9.69 16.69
N ALA A 149 -4.16 -9.75 15.55
CA ALA A 149 -2.97 -8.92 15.31
C ALA A 149 -3.28 -7.42 15.41
N GLN A 150 -4.39 -6.96 14.81
CA GLN A 150 -4.84 -5.57 14.93
C GLN A 150 -5.14 -5.18 16.39
N GLY A 151 -5.85 -6.04 17.12
CA GLY A 151 -6.17 -5.80 18.53
C GLY A 151 -4.93 -5.76 19.41
N ALA A 152 -3.99 -6.68 19.20
CA ALA A 152 -2.72 -6.75 19.93
C ALA A 152 -1.86 -5.50 19.67
N ILE A 153 -1.72 -5.06 18.42
CA ILE A 153 -0.97 -3.83 18.07
C ILE A 153 -1.63 -2.59 18.69
N ALA A 154 -2.97 -2.58 18.77
CA ALA A 154 -3.73 -1.48 19.36
C ALA A 154 -3.79 -1.54 20.90
N GLY A 155 -3.11 -2.50 21.55
CA GLY A 155 -3.09 -2.65 23.01
C GLY A 155 -4.41 -3.15 23.61
N LYS A 156 -5.34 -3.70 22.81
CA LYS A 156 -6.67 -4.14 23.28
C LYS A 156 -6.63 -5.36 24.20
N TYR A 157 -5.47 -5.97 24.36
CA TYR A 157 -5.28 -7.18 25.17
C TYR A 157 -4.19 -7.00 26.22
N ASP A 158 -3.73 -5.77 26.47
CA ASP A 158 -2.62 -5.49 27.40
C ASP A 158 -2.96 -5.91 28.84
N ASP A 159 -4.25 -5.92 29.19
CA ASP A 159 -4.79 -6.42 30.46
C ASP A 159 -4.99 -7.94 30.49
N CYS A 160 -4.90 -8.63 29.36
CA CYS A 160 -5.01 -10.08 29.23
C CYS A 160 -3.66 -10.78 29.44
N GLY A 161 -2.91 -10.40 30.49
CA GLY A 161 -1.52 -10.82 30.74
C GLY A 161 -1.30 -12.34 30.75
N VAL A 162 -2.19 -13.10 31.38
CA VAL A 162 -2.14 -14.59 31.41
C VAL A 162 -2.26 -15.17 30.01
N PHE A 163 -3.24 -14.73 29.22
CA PHE A 163 -3.45 -15.19 27.85
C PHE A 163 -2.26 -14.82 26.95
N LEU A 164 -1.76 -13.59 27.05
CA LEU A 164 -0.59 -13.16 26.29
C LEU A 164 0.68 -13.93 26.71
N GLY A 165 0.79 -14.31 27.98
CA GLY A 165 1.88 -15.16 28.48
C GLY A 165 1.84 -16.58 27.94
N LEU A 166 0.65 -17.19 27.89
CA LEU A 166 0.46 -18.49 27.23
C LEU A 166 0.80 -18.41 25.73
N LEU A 167 0.30 -17.38 25.04
CA LEU A 167 0.55 -17.18 23.62
C LEU A 167 2.06 -17.05 23.34
N ASP A 168 2.77 -16.21 24.11
CA ASP A 168 4.22 -16.06 24.01
C ASP A 168 4.96 -17.38 24.24
N ALA A 169 4.53 -18.17 25.24
CA ALA A 169 5.09 -19.49 25.51
C ALA A 169 4.93 -20.44 24.31
N MET A 170 3.74 -20.49 23.72
CA MET A 170 3.44 -21.35 22.57
C MET A 170 4.23 -20.95 21.32
N VAL A 171 4.32 -19.65 21.02
CA VAL A 171 5.08 -19.14 19.85
C VAL A 171 6.57 -19.44 19.99
N LYS A 172 7.16 -19.16 21.16
CA LYS A 172 8.59 -19.44 21.39
C LYS A 172 8.91 -20.93 21.42
N LYS A 173 7.97 -21.77 21.90
CA LYS A 173 8.12 -23.23 21.85
C LYS A 173 8.23 -23.70 20.40
N GLN A 174 7.32 -23.26 19.53
CA GLN A 174 7.34 -23.60 18.10
C GLN A 174 8.65 -23.14 17.42
N ASP A 175 9.09 -21.90 17.66
CA ASP A 175 10.35 -21.36 17.12
C ASP A 175 11.58 -22.14 17.59
N LYS A 176 11.57 -22.66 18.83
CA LYS A 176 12.64 -23.52 19.34
C LYS A 176 12.62 -24.91 18.68
N GLU A 177 11.44 -25.49 18.49
CA GLU A 177 11.28 -26.78 17.79
C GLU A 177 11.76 -26.68 16.34
N GLU A 178 11.43 -25.61 15.62
CA GLU A 178 11.89 -25.36 14.25
C GLU A 178 13.41 -25.19 14.15
N ARG A 179 14.05 -24.65 15.18
CA ARG A 179 15.52 -24.54 15.29
C ARG A 179 16.19 -25.81 15.83
N GLY A 180 15.42 -26.81 16.24
CA GLY A 180 15.95 -28.05 16.84
C GLY A 180 16.62 -27.85 18.21
N VAL A 181 16.24 -26.81 18.97
CA VAL A 181 16.83 -26.51 20.28
C VAL A 181 15.87 -26.83 21.44
N GLY A 182 16.43 -27.27 22.57
CA GLY A 182 15.66 -27.64 23.76
C GLY A 182 15.02 -26.47 24.52
N MET A 183 14.11 -26.81 25.43
CA MET A 183 13.37 -25.85 26.28
C MET A 183 14.11 -25.46 27.57
N GLN A 184 15.39 -25.82 27.72
CA GLN A 184 16.18 -25.45 28.89
C GLN A 184 16.23 -23.93 29.05
N ASN A 185 16.13 -23.47 30.31
CA ASN A 185 16.12 -22.06 30.70
C ASN A 185 15.04 -21.21 30.00
N PHE A 186 13.89 -21.81 29.67
CA PHE A 186 12.76 -21.08 29.13
C PHE A 186 12.17 -20.13 30.18
N GLN A 187 12.16 -18.83 29.89
CA GLN A 187 11.56 -17.82 30.77
C GLN A 187 10.14 -17.52 30.31
N TYR A 188 9.17 -17.82 31.17
CA TYR A 188 7.77 -17.46 30.99
C TYR A 188 7.52 -16.00 31.36
N ARG A 189 6.45 -15.41 30.82
CA ARG A 189 6.00 -14.08 31.27
C ARG A 189 5.48 -14.17 32.73
N PRO A 190 5.72 -13.14 33.57
CA PRO A 190 5.37 -13.18 35.00
C PRO A 190 3.90 -13.54 35.26
N ASP A 191 2.98 -12.94 34.50
CA ASP A 191 1.54 -13.17 34.68
C ASP A 191 1.13 -14.63 34.46
N TRP A 192 1.77 -15.30 33.49
CA TRP A 192 1.53 -16.72 33.21
C TRP A 192 2.17 -17.62 34.25
N ASP A 193 3.40 -17.32 34.65
CA ASP A 193 4.14 -18.09 35.65
C ASP A 193 3.42 -18.05 37.01
N GLN A 194 2.99 -16.85 37.43
CA GLN A 194 2.19 -16.66 38.63
C GLN A 194 0.85 -17.41 38.56
N PHE A 195 0.17 -17.35 37.42
CA PHE A 195 -1.08 -18.08 37.22
C PHE A 195 -0.88 -19.59 37.38
N MET A 196 0.16 -20.16 36.75
CA MET A 196 0.45 -21.58 36.84
C MET A 196 0.79 -22.02 38.27
N HIS A 197 1.47 -21.18 39.05
CA HIS A 197 1.74 -21.45 40.47
C HIS A 197 0.50 -21.42 41.36
N ILE A 198 -0.55 -20.69 40.99
CA ILE A 198 -1.82 -20.65 41.73
C ILE A 198 -2.74 -21.81 41.31
N ALA A 199 -2.69 -22.20 40.04
CA ALA A 199 -3.56 -23.23 39.47
C ALA A 199 -3.05 -24.67 39.67
N SER A 200 -1.79 -24.85 40.10
CA SER A 200 -1.15 -26.13 40.43
C SER A 200 -1.39 -26.56 41.87
#